data_AF-A0A4Q6BNE3-F1
#
_entry.id   AF-A0A4Q6BNE3-F1
#
_cell.length_a   1.000
_cell.length_b   1.000
_cell.length_c   1.000
_cell.angle_alpha   90.00
_cell.angle_beta   90.00
_cell.angle_gamma   90.00
#
_symmetry.space_group_name_H-M   'P 1'
#
loop_
_entity.id
_entity.type
_entity.pdbx_description
1 polymer ?
#
loop_
_entity_poly.entity_id
_entity_poly.type
_entity_poly.pdbx_seq_one_letter_code
_entity_poly.pdbx_strand_id
1 'polypeptide(L)'
;MKRYTMFGALAALVLVAPVGHGQAVGAGAAVDNRSVPQMRFEWEDFIKLKDGENLGEVLGVAVNSKGEVAVLNHPGTATSGPLFGNATTEILLFDRNGRFKREIGKRVYALGYGHSIRYDRHDNLWIVDKGTDSVIKFAPNGKVLMNLGRRPEGYDSGHYEPPKQADARPRDGWFGSPTDVTWDQDDNIYVSDGYVNSRIAKLNKDGDWITSWGKYG
;
A
#
# COMPACT_ATOMS: atom_id res chain seq x y z
N MET A 1 38.36 -16.68 -2.00
CA MET A 1 38.76 -16.73 -0.58
C MET A 1 39.70 -15.56 -0.29
N LYS A 2 39.27 -14.56 0.48
CA LYS A 2 40.18 -13.54 1.03
C LYS A 2 39.79 -13.30 2.49
N ARG A 3 40.74 -13.60 3.37
CA ARG A 3 40.70 -13.32 4.81
C ARG A 3 41.32 -11.94 5.04
N TYR A 4 40.75 -11.14 5.93
CA TYR A 4 41.44 -10.01 6.54
C TYR A 4 41.23 -10.04 8.05
N THR A 5 42.34 -9.92 8.77
CA THR A 5 42.44 -9.74 10.21
C THR A 5 42.74 -8.25 10.44
N MET A 6 42.04 -7.59 11.35
CA MET A 6 42.46 -6.28 11.86
C MET A 6 42.36 -6.20 13.38
N PHE A 7 43.37 -5.54 13.93
CA PHE A 7 43.68 -5.29 15.32
C PHE A 7 42.65 -4.40 16.03
N GLY A 8 42.51 -4.61 17.33
CA GLY A 8 41.51 -3.99 18.19
C GLY A 8 41.73 -2.51 18.51
N ALA A 9 40.62 -1.88 18.90
CA ALA A 9 40.59 -0.61 19.60
C ALA A 9 39.76 -0.79 20.88
N LEU A 10 40.34 -0.37 22.01
CA LEU A 10 39.76 -0.40 23.34
C LEU A 10 38.72 0.74 23.44
N ALA A 11 37.46 0.43 23.76
CA ALA A 11 36.44 1.42 24.05
C ALA A 11 36.08 1.36 25.55
N ALA A 12 36.21 2.50 26.24
CA ALA A 12 35.85 2.66 27.63
C ALA A 12 34.32 2.61 27.82
N LEU A 13 33.88 1.81 28.79
CA LEU A 13 32.48 1.60 29.14
C LEU A 13 32.05 2.63 30.20
N VAL A 14 31.12 3.53 29.87
CA VAL A 14 30.39 4.35 30.87
C VAL A 14 29.08 3.63 31.17
N LEU A 15 28.94 3.08 32.38
CA LEU A 15 27.68 2.55 32.87
C LEU A 15 26.77 3.69 33.35
N VAL A 16 25.61 3.84 32.71
CA VAL A 16 24.46 4.57 33.25
C VAL A 16 23.41 3.53 33.60
N ALA A 17 23.09 3.40 34.89
CA ALA A 17 22.03 2.49 35.36
C ALA A 17 20.65 3.16 35.18
N PRO A 18 19.66 2.49 34.55
CA PRO A 18 18.30 2.99 34.53
C PRO A 18 17.57 2.68 35.83
N VAL A 19 16.95 3.71 36.43
CA VAL A 19 15.99 3.59 37.54
C VAL A 19 14.69 3.03 36.95
N GLY A 20 14.35 1.80 37.32
CA GLY A 20 13.18 1.09 36.80
C GLY A 20 11.86 1.50 37.46
N HIS A 21 10.88 1.87 36.65
CA HIS A 21 9.45 1.70 36.94
C HIS A 21 8.81 1.07 35.69
N GLY A 22 8.94 -0.25 35.57
CA GLY A 22 8.32 -1.03 34.50
C GLY A 22 7.65 -2.27 35.10
N GLN A 23 6.32 -2.36 34.95
CA GLN A 23 5.58 -3.57 35.24
C GLN A 23 6.13 -4.72 34.38
N ALA A 24 6.42 -5.86 35.01
CA ALA A 24 6.88 -7.05 34.32
C ALA A 24 5.78 -7.62 33.44
N VAL A 25 5.86 -7.39 32.14
CA VAL A 25 5.11 -8.16 31.15
C VAL A 25 5.82 -9.50 31.05
N GLY A 26 5.18 -10.58 31.53
CA GLY A 26 5.74 -11.92 31.46
C GLY A 26 6.08 -12.27 30.02
N ALA A 27 7.35 -12.55 29.74
CA ALA A 27 7.78 -13.07 28.46
C ALA A 27 7.14 -14.45 28.27
N GLY A 28 6.10 -14.52 27.42
CA GLY A 28 5.57 -15.80 26.96
C GLY A 28 6.71 -16.62 26.34
N ALA A 29 6.70 -17.94 26.58
CA ALA A 29 7.69 -18.83 26.01
C ALA A 29 7.74 -18.66 24.48
N ALA A 30 8.94 -18.54 23.91
CA ALA A 30 9.12 -18.46 22.47
C ALA A 30 8.54 -19.72 21.81
N VAL A 31 7.71 -19.53 20.79
CA VAL A 31 7.13 -20.65 20.02
C VAL A 31 8.24 -21.32 19.21
N ASP A 32 8.41 -22.63 19.39
CA ASP A 32 9.38 -23.43 18.62
C ASP A 32 8.85 -23.70 17.21
N ASN A 33 9.32 -22.91 16.24
CA ASN A 33 8.90 -23.01 14.84
C ASN A 33 9.77 -23.97 14.01
N ARG A 34 10.69 -24.75 14.59
CA ARG A 34 11.62 -25.60 13.84
C ARG A 34 10.94 -26.74 13.06
N SER A 35 9.73 -27.12 13.46
CA SER A 35 8.92 -28.16 12.80
C SER A 35 7.95 -27.62 11.74
N VAL A 36 7.85 -26.29 11.57
CA VAL A 36 6.94 -25.69 10.59
C VAL A 36 7.48 -25.93 9.17
N PRO A 37 6.69 -26.56 8.28
CA PRO A 37 7.08 -26.76 6.89
C PRO A 37 7.48 -25.44 6.23
N GLN A 38 8.67 -25.39 5.66
CA GLN A 38 9.15 -24.22 4.94
C GLN A 38 8.63 -24.26 3.50
N MET A 39 8.06 -23.14 3.04
CA MET A 39 7.70 -22.98 1.64
C MET A 39 8.98 -22.92 0.80
N ARG A 40 9.13 -23.84 -0.16
CA ARG A 40 10.22 -23.76 -1.14
C ARG A 40 9.92 -22.63 -2.10
N PHE A 41 10.90 -21.77 -2.33
CA PHE A 41 10.80 -20.68 -3.29
C PHE A 41 12.07 -20.58 -4.12
N GLU A 42 11.90 -20.12 -5.35
CA GLU A 42 12.97 -19.68 -6.24
C GLU A 42 12.82 -18.17 -6.40
N TRP A 43 13.93 -17.47 -6.65
CA TRP A 43 13.92 -16.02 -6.85
C TRP A 43 14.88 -15.65 -7.97
N GLU A 44 14.56 -14.57 -8.67
CA GLU A 44 15.37 -13.99 -9.73
C GLU A 44 15.46 -12.47 -9.53
N ASP A 45 16.55 -11.87 -10.01
CA ASP A 45 16.69 -10.42 -10.10
C ASP A 45 15.87 -9.89 -11.30
N PHE A 46 14.56 -9.83 -11.10
CA PHE A 46 13.62 -9.49 -12.16
C PHE A 46 13.54 -7.97 -12.40
N ILE A 47 13.35 -7.18 -11.34
CA ILE A 47 13.09 -5.73 -11.43
C ILE A 47 14.40 -4.96 -11.64
N LYS A 48 14.50 -4.30 -12.80
CA LYS A 48 15.67 -3.51 -13.22
C LYS A 48 15.33 -2.03 -13.12
N LEU A 49 15.75 -1.43 -12.01
CA LEU A 49 15.73 0.01 -11.78
C LEU A 49 16.93 0.69 -12.45
N LYS A 50 16.91 2.02 -12.57
CA LYS A 50 18.10 2.77 -13.00
C LYS A 50 19.11 2.86 -11.86
N ASP A 51 20.37 3.09 -12.20
CA ASP A 51 21.43 3.29 -11.22
C ASP A 51 21.06 4.41 -10.22
N GLY A 52 21.12 4.09 -8.93
CA GLY A 52 20.80 5.01 -7.83
C GLY A 52 19.32 5.05 -7.42
N GLU A 53 18.41 4.42 -8.18
CA GLU A 53 17.01 4.26 -7.76
C GLU A 53 16.86 3.05 -6.82
N ASN A 54 15.96 3.15 -5.85
CA ASN A 54 15.59 2.06 -4.94
C ASN A 54 14.07 1.97 -4.85
N LEU A 55 13.56 0.78 -4.58
CA LEU A 55 12.20 0.63 -4.05
C LEU A 55 12.20 0.97 -2.56
N GLY A 56 11.15 1.62 -2.10
CA GLY A 56 10.87 1.79 -0.68
C GLY A 56 9.92 0.69 -0.20
N GLU A 57 8.84 1.07 0.46
CA GLU A 57 7.81 0.11 0.90
C GLU A 57 6.89 -0.26 -0.27
N VAL A 58 7.01 -1.50 -0.75
CA VAL A 58 6.16 -2.04 -1.82
C VAL A 58 4.89 -2.61 -1.21
N LEU A 59 3.75 -1.97 -1.44
CA LEU A 59 2.45 -2.43 -0.92
C LEU A 59 1.69 -3.35 -1.86
N GLY A 60 2.05 -3.35 -3.15
CA GLY A 60 1.41 -4.25 -4.10
C GLY A 60 2.11 -4.33 -5.43
N VAL A 61 1.84 -5.44 -6.11
CA VAL A 61 2.28 -5.70 -7.49
C VAL A 61 1.10 -6.22 -8.30
N ALA A 62 1.02 -5.83 -9.56
CA ALA A 62 0.01 -6.31 -10.49
C ALA A 62 0.64 -6.63 -11.84
N VAL A 63 0.16 -7.68 -12.51
CA VAL A 63 0.63 -8.09 -13.84
C VAL A 63 -0.55 -8.05 -14.81
N ASN A 64 -0.38 -7.39 -15.96
CA ASN A 64 -1.43 -7.32 -16.97
C ASN A 64 -1.36 -8.49 -17.96
N SER A 65 -2.30 -8.55 -18.91
CA SER A 65 -2.38 -9.65 -19.90
C SER A 65 -1.15 -9.79 -20.81
N LYS A 66 -0.28 -8.76 -20.86
CA LYS A 66 0.94 -8.71 -21.68
C LYS A 66 2.20 -9.08 -20.87
N GLY A 67 2.04 -9.40 -19.59
CA GLY A 67 3.13 -9.67 -18.66
C GLY A 67 3.84 -8.41 -18.15
N GLU A 68 3.30 -7.22 -18.39
CA GLU A 68 3.86 -5.99 -17.82
C GLU A 68 3.52 -5.89 -16.34
N VAL A 69 4.49 -5.45 -15.54
CA VAL A 69 4.38 -5.42 -14.09
C VAL A 69 4.20 -3.98 -13.63
N ALA A 70 3.17 -3.74 -12.82
CA ALA A 70 3.01 -2.50 -12.08
C ALA A 70 3.40 -2.73 -10.61
N VAL A 71 4.21 -1.84 -10.06
CA VAL A 71 4.63 -1.85 -8.67
C VAL A 71 4.07 -0.61 -7.99
N LEU A 72 3.33 -0.81 -6.91
CA LEU A 72 2.88 0.24 -6.01
C LEU A 72 3.96 0.46 -4.95
N ASN A 73 4.78 1.48 -5.16
CA ASN A 73 5.95 1.79 -4.37
C ASN A 73 5.67 3.01 -3.48
N HIS A 74 6.08 2.93 -2.22
CA HIS A 74 6.21 4.10 -1.36
C HIS A 74 7.69 4.45 -1.25
N PRO A 75 8.20 5.45 -2.01
CA PRO A 75 9.64 5.67 -2.22
C PRO A 75 10.42 6.06 -0.97
N GLY A 76 9.75 6.25 0.17
CA GLY A 76 10.31 6.24 1.51
C GLY A 76 11.56 7.10 1.70
N THR A 77 11.39 8.29 2.28
CA THR A 77 12.49 8.93 3.01
C THR A 77 12.12 8.99 4.48
N ALA A 78 12.94 8.39 5.35
CA ALA A 78 12.82 8.54 6.81
C ALA A 78 12.99 9.99 7.30
N THR A 79 13.28 10.93 6.39
CA THR A 79 13.75 12.28 6.67
C THR A 79 13.05 13.38 5.85
N SER A 80 12.11 13.07 4.96
CA SER A 80 11.36 14.10 4.24
C SER A 80 9.91 13.72 3.92
N GLY A 81 8.98 14.61 4.29
CA GLY A 81 7.55 14.50 4.02
C GLY A 81 6.76 13.69 5.07
N PRO A 82 5.45 13.97 5.24
CA PRO A 82 4.58 13.13 6.06
C PRO A 82 4.47 11.71 5.47
N LEU A 83 4.30 10.70 6.32
CA LEU A 83 4.00 9.31 5.93
C LEU A 83 2.72 9.18 5.07
N PHE A 84 1.94 10.27 4.98
CA PHE A 84 0.68 10.42 4.26
C PHE A 84 0.74 11.68 3.39
N GLY A 85 0.45 11.58 2.08
CA GLY A 85 0.42 12.72 1.16
C GLY A 85 0.82 12.37 -0.26
N ASN A 86 0.62 13.28 -1.22
CA ASN A 86 0.80 12.99 -2.65
C ASN A 86 2.24 12.64 -3.09
N ALA A 87 3.22 12.72 -2.19
CA ALA A 87 4.61 12.31 -2.42
C ALA A 87 4.91 10.88 -1.94
N THR A 88 3.95 10.19 -1.32
CA THR A 88 4.20 8.88 -0.72
C THR A 88 3.92 7.73 -1.68
N THR A 89 3.15 7.93 -2.75
CA THR A 89 2.71 6.84 -3.64
C THR A 89 3.23 7.00 -5.05
N GLU A 90 3.99 6.02 -5.50
CA GLU A 90 4.50 5.89 -6.87
C GLU A 90 3.95 4.62 -7.53
N ILE A 91 3.60 4.75 -8.81
CA ILE A 91 3.20 3.62 -9.65
C ILE A 91 4.25 3.44 -10.73
N LEU A 92 5.12 2.45 -10.53
CA LEU A 92 6.23 2.15 -11.42
C LEU A 92 5.83 1.01 -12.36
N LEU A 93 5.90 1.24 -13.67
CA LEU A 93 5.58 0.25 -14.68
C LEU A 93 6.85 -0.34 -15.28
N PHE A 94 6.89 -1.66 -15.38
CA PHE A 94 7.98 -2.46 -15.94
C PHE A 94 7.47 -3.32 -17.09
N ASP A 95 8.35 -3.60 -18.06
CA ASP A 95 8.05 -4.56 -19.11
C ASP A 95 8.06 -6.01 -18.59
N ARG A 96 7.68 -6.97 -19.43
CA ARG A 96 7.69 -8.40 -19.10
C ARG A 96 9.06 -9.01 -18.76
N ASN A 97 10.14 -8.25 -18.98
CA ASN A 97 11.50 -8.64 -18.63
C ASN A 97 12.02 -7.83 -17.42
N GLY A 98 11.11 -7.13 -16.74
CA GLY A 98 11.37 -6.32 -15.56
C GLY A 98 12.12 -5.01 -15.83
N ARG A 99 12.23 -4.54 -17.08
CA ARG A 99 12.84 -3.24 -17.37
C ARG A 99 11.88 -2.10 -17.08
N PHE A 100 12.34 -1.07 -16.37
CA PHE A 100 11.55 0.13 -16.11
C PHE A 100 11.07 0.79 -17.41
N LYS A 101 9.75 1.01 -17.52
CA LYS A 101 9.12 1.71 -18.65
C LYS A 101 8.91 3.18 -18.32
N ARG A 102 8.18 3.44 -17.23
CA ARG A 102 7.77 4.78 -16.78
C ARG A 102 7.06 4.72 -15.45
N GLU A 103 6.93 5.88 -14.83
CA GLU A 103 6.01 6.12 -13.74
C GLU A 103 4.72 6.77 -14.25
N ILE A 104 3.58 6.43 -13.63
CA ILE A 104 2.29 7.07 -13.88
C ILE A 104 1.68 7.57 -12.58
N GLY A 105 0.61 8.37 -12.65
CA GLY A 105 -0.09 8.84 -11.46
C GLY A 105 0.54 10.07 -10.78
N LYS A 106 1.70 10.56 -11.24
CA LYS A 106 2.29 11.82 -10.75
C LYS A 106 1.25 12.94 -10.75
N ARG A 107 1.08 13.58 -9.58
CA ARG A 107 0.17 14.73 -9.37
C ARG A 107 -1.31 14.40 -9.59
N VAL A 108 -1.71 13.14 -9.57
CA VAL A 108 -3.13 12.76 -9.51
C VAL A 108 -3.64 13.04 -8.10
N TYR A 109 -4.74 13.78 -8.01
CA TYR A 109 -5.34 14.23 -6.74
C TYR A 109 -5.58 13.08 -5.74
N ALA A 110 -5.97 11.91 -6.24
CA ALA A 110 -6.40 10.78 -5.42
C ALA A 110 -5.28 9.76 -5.08
N LEU A 111 -4.00 10.07 -5.36
CA LEU A 111 -2.87 9.23 -4.94
C LEU A 111 -2.12 9.90 -3.78
N GLY A 112 -2.41 9.48 -2.55
CA GLY A 112 -1.86 10.03 -1.32
C GLY A 112 -1.38 9.00 -0.29
N TYR A 113 -1.96 7.80 -0.27
CA TYR A 113 -1.43 6.63 0.44
C TYR A 113 -2.05 5.35 -0.15
N GLY A 114 -1.57 4.96 -1.32
CA GLY A 114 -2.07 3.80 -2.08
C GLY A 114 -1.90 2.52 -1.28
N HIS A 115 -2.94 1.69 -1.22
CA HIS A 115 -2.98 0.45 -0.45
C HIS A 115 -2.88 -0.81 -1.32
N SER A 116 -3.57 -0.82 -2.46
CA SER A 116 -3.55 -1.96 -3.38
C SER A 116 -3.60 -1.53 -4.85
N ILE A 117 -3.15 -2.43 -5.71
CA ILE A 117 -3.00 -2.23 -7.15
C ILE A 117 -3.42 -3.50 -7.90
N ARG A 118 -4.25 -3.37 -8.94
CA ARG A 118 -4.74 -4.50 -9.75
C ARG A 118 -4.98 -4.10 -11.19
N TYR A 119 -4.81 -5.04 -12.13
CA TYR A 119 -5.33 -4.89 -13.47
C TYR A 119 -6.74 -5.51 -13.57
N ASP A 120 -7.66 -4.84 -14.25
CA ASP A 120 -8.91 -5.46 -14.70
C ASP A 120 -8.70 -6.28 -15.97
N ARG A 121 -9.74 -7.00 -16.43
CA ARG A 121 -9.66 -7.86 -17.63
C ARG A 121 -9.38 -7.09 -18.94
N HIS A 122 -9.48 -5.77 -18.90
CA HIS A 122 -9.29 -4.86 -20.04
C HIS A 122 -7.92 -4.15 -19.97
N ASP A 123 -7.01 -4.64 -19.12
CA ASP A 123 -5.69 -4.05 -18.82
C ASP A 123 -5.75 -2.61 -18.27
N ASN A 124 -6.89 -2.16 -17.72
CA ASN A 124 -6.89 -0.91 -16.96
C ASN A 124 -6.29 -1.18 -15.58
N LEU A 125 -5.47 -0.24 -15.11
CA LEU A 125 -4.86 -0.33 -13.80
C LEU A 125 -5.73 0.36 -12.77
N TRP A 126 -6.01 -0.32 -11.67
CA TRP A 126 -6.80 0.18 -10.56
C TRP A 126 -5.93 0.32 -9.33
N ILE A 127 -6.12 1.43 -8.61
CA ILE A 127 -5.47 1.72 -7.34
C ILE A 127 -6.54 2.00 -6.30
N VAL A 128 -6.44 1.34 -5.15
CA VAL A 128 -7.21 1.70 -3.97
C VAL A 128 -6.30 2.51 -3.06
N ASP A 129 -6.72 3.73 -2.74
CA ASP A 129 -5.96 4.65 -1.91
C ASP A 129 -6.72 4.92 -0.62
N LYS A 130 -6.11 4.50 0.50
CA LYS A 130 -6.72 4.65 1.81
C LYS A 130 -6.53 6.05 2.39
N GLY A 131 -5.52 6.80 1.93
CA GLY A 131 -5.24 8.15 2.41
C GLY A 131 -6.15 9.19 1.80
N THR A 132 -6.67 8.93 0.59
CA THR A 132 -7.59 9.81 -0.13
C THR A 132 -9.01 9.27 -0.20
N ASP A 133 -9.31 8.17 0.50
CA ASP A 133 -10.62 7.52 0.50
C ASP A 133 -11.17 7.29 -0.92
N SER A 134 -10.29 6.85 -1.82
CA SER A 134 -10.58 6.81 -3.26
C SER A 134 -10.14 5.50 -3.93
N VAL A 135 -10.83 5.15 -5.01
CA VAL A 135 -10.46 4.06 -5.92
C VAL A 135 -10.35 4.64 -7.33
N ILE A 136 -9.17 4.55 -7.94
CA ILE A 136 -8.87 5.18 -9.23
C ILE A 136 -8.67 4.11 -10.30
N LYS A 137 -9.28 4.33 -11.47
CA LYS A 137 -9.01 3.57 -12.69
C LYS A 137 -8.13 4.38 -13.64
N PHE A 138 -7.06 3.77 -14.13
CA PHE A 138 -6.19 4.29 -15.17
C PHE A 138 -6.34 3.47 -16.45
N ALA A 139 -6.47 4.16 -17.59
CA ALA A 139 -6.31 3.55 -18.90
C ALA A 139 -4.89 2.98 -19.05
N PRO A 140 -4.66 2.02 -19.98
CA PRO A 140 -3.33 1.50 -20.27
C PRO A 140 -2.28 2.58 -20.61
N ASN A 141 -2.73 3.70 -21.19
CA ASN A 141 -1.86 4.84 -21.50
C ASN A 141 -1.55 5.73 -20.27
N GLY A 142 -2.11 5.45 -19.10
CA GLY A 142 -1.88 6.16 -17.84
C GLY A 142 -2.81 7.35 -17.59
N LYS A 143 -3.81 7.59 -18.45
CA LYS A 143 -4.85 8.58 -18.19
C LYS A 143 -5.84 8.07 -17.14
N VAL A 144 -6.29 8.92 -16.23
CA VAL A 144 -7.38 8.60 -15.32
C VAL A 144 -8.68 8.45 -16.11
N LEU A 145 -9.39 7.35 -15.88
CA LEU A 145 -10.70 7.06 -16.47
C LEU A 145 -11.84 7.20 -15.46
N MET A 146 -11.58 6.92 -14.19
CA MET A 146 -12.59 6.91 -13.13
C MET A 146 -11.93 7.23 -11.80
N ASN A 147 -12.67 7.93 -10.94
CA ASN A 147 -12.35 8.11 -9.53
C ASN A 147 -13.62 7.85 -8.72
N LEU A 148 -13.60 6.82 -7.87
CA LEU A 148 -14.68 6.50 -6.95
C LEU A 148 -14.29 6.99 -5.56
N GLY A 149 -15.19 7.68 -4.88
CA GLY A 149 -14.89 8.29 -3.58
C GLY A 149 -14.05 9.57 -3.69
N ARG A 150 -13.71 10.11 -2.53
CA ARG A 150 -12.96 11.36 -2.37
C ARG A 150 -12.55 11.54 -0.92
N ARG A 151 -11.45 12.26 -0.71
CA ARG A 151 -11.06 12.75 0.61
C ARG A 151 -12.09 13.77 1.12
N PRO A 152 -12.39 13.82 2.43
CA PRO A 152 -13.21 14.87 3.00
C PRO A 152 -12.68 16.27 2.67
N GLU A 153 -13.58 17.20 2.34
CA GLU A 153 -13.25 18.61 2.16
C GLU A 153 -13.09 19.26 3.55
N GLY A 154 -11.91 19.79 3.83
CA GLY A 154 -11.64 20.46 5.11
C GLY A 154 -10.22 21.01 5.20
N TYR A 155 -10.02 21.97 6.09
CA TYR A 155 -8.70 22.45 6.48
C TYR A 155 -7.99 21.31 7.22
N ASP A 156 -6.91 20.78 6.63
CA ASP A 156 -5.99 19.92 7.35
C ASP A 156 -5.41 20.76 8.49
N SER A 157 -5.81 20.46 9.73
CA SER A 157 -5.42 21.16 10.95
C SER A 157 -3.93 21.05 11.27
N GLY A 158 -3.10 20.61 10.32
CA GLY A 158 -1.72 20.17 10.51
C GLY A 158 -1.63 18.78 11.17
N HIS A 159 -2.73 18.24 11.69
CA HIS A 159 -2.81 16.95 12.36
C HIS A 159 -3.93 16.11 11.73
N TYR A 160 -3.56 15.23 10.80
CA TYR A 160 -4.47 14.20 10.31
C TYR A 160 -4.53 13.07 11.33
N GLU A 161 -5.66 12.93 12.02
CA GLU A 161 -5.97 11.73 12.78
C GLU A 161 -6.81 10.80 11.89
N PRO A 162 -6.32 9.59 11.55
CA PRO A 162 -7.11 8.66 10.77
C PRO A 162 -8.37 8.27 11.56
N PRO A 163 -9.55 8.30 10.92
CA PRO A 163 -10.79 7.92 11.57
C PRO A 163 -10.74 6.48 12.10
N LYS A 164 -11.31 6.25 13.29
CA LYS A 164 -11.39 4.92 13.91
C LYS A 164 -12.66 4.22 13.45
N GLN A 165 -12.69 2.89 13.51
CA GLN A 165 -13.89 2.11 13.19
C GLN A 165 -15.11 2.51 14.04
N ALA A 166 -14.91 2.89 15.30
CA ALA A 166 -15.98 3.37 16.18
C ALA A 166 -16.63 4.68 15.68
N ASP A 167 -15.90 5.47 14.89
CA ASP A 167 -16.35 6.73 14.32
C ASP A 167 -17.02 6.55 12.95
N ALA A 168 -17.12 5.31 12.45
CA ALA A 168 -17.67 5.02 11.14
C ALA A 168 -19.08 5.63 10.99
N ARG A 169 -19.26 6.39 9.92
CA ARG A 169 -20.56 6.89 9.46
C ARG A 169 -20.71 6.52 7.98
N PRO A 170 -20.90 5.22 7.66
CA PRO A 170 -20.91 4.76 6.27
C PRO A 170 -22.04 5.44 5.50
N ARG A 171 -21.70 5.97 4.33
CA ARG A 171 -22.65 6.56 3.38
C ARG A 171 -22.33 6.04 1.99
N ASP A 172 -23.36 5.78 1.20
CA ASP A 172 -23.15 5.31 -0.16
C ASP A 172 -22.37 6.36 -0.97
N GLY A 173 -21.37 5.90 -1.72
CA GLY A 173 -20.42 6.75 -2.45
C GLY A 173 -19.30 7.36 -1.59
N TRP A 174 -19.26 7.12 -0.28
CA TRP A 174 -18.20 7.59 0.62
C TRP A 174 -17.43 6.42 1.22
N PHE A 175 -16.16 6.30 0.87
CA PHE A 175 -15.26 5.32 1.47
C PHE A 175 -14.63 5.85 2.75
N GLY A 176 -14.17 4.93 3.60
CA GLY A 176 -13.42 5.18 4.81
C GLY A 176 -12.24 4.23 4.87
N SER A 177 -11.11 4.69 4.33
CA SER A 177 -9.88 3.93 4.14
C SER A 177 -10.13 2.57 3.46
N PRO A 178 -10.53 2.57 2.17
CA PRO A 178 -10.72 1.33 1.42
C PRO A 178 -9.40 0.57 1.25
N THR A 179 -9.47 -0.75 1.07
CA THR A 179 -8.30 -1.63 1.09
C THR A 179 -8.05 -2.36 -0.22
N ASP A 180 -9.09 -2.73 -0.95
CA ASP A 180 -8.97 -3.53 -2.17
C ASP A 180 -10.18 -3.39 -3.09
N VAL A 181 -10.00 -3.80 -4.35
CA VAL A 181 -11.03 -3.77 -5.40
C VAL A 181 -11.02 -5.08 -6.20
N THR A 182 -12.18 -5.54 -6.64
CA THR A 182 -12.32 -6.66 -7.58
C THR A 182 -13.57 -6.49 -8.44
N TRP A 183 -13.77 -7.36 -9.43
CA TRP A 183 -14.88 -7.28 -10.38
C TRP A 183 -15.58 -8.63 -10.57
N ASP A 184 -16.87 -8.59 -10.88
CA ASP A 184 -17.61 -9.76 -11.38
C ASP A 184 -17.59 -9.84 -12.92
N GLN A 185 -18.28 -10.84 -13.48
CA GLN A 185 -18.31 -11.09 -14.92
C GLN A 185 -19.05 -10.00 -15.73
N ASP A 186 -19.84 -9.16 -15.10
CA ASP A 186 -20.53 -8.01 -15.72
C ASP A 186 -19.75 -6.70 -15.53
N ASP A 187 -18.50 -6.79 -15.04
CA ASP A 187 -17.65 -5.64 -14.68
C ASP A 187 -18.24 -4.79 -13.55
N ASN A 188 -19.16 -5.32 -12.73
CA ASN A 188 -19.51 -4.65 -11.50
C ASN A 188 -18.31 -4.63 -10.57
N ILE A 189 -18.12 -3.51 -9.89
CA ILE A 189 -16.96 -3.20 -9.06
C ILE A 189 -17.31 -3.52 -7.61
N TYR A 190 -16.41 -4.21 -6.92
CA TYR A 190 -16.53 -4.55 -5.51
C TYR A 190 -15.34 -3.94 -4.77
N VAL A 191 -15.59 -3.05 -3.82
CA VAL A 191 -14.55 -2.40 -3.02
C VAL A 191 -14.67 -2.87 -1.57
N SER A 192 -13.55 -3.32 -0.99
CA SER A 192 -13.47 -3.56 0.45
C SER A 192 -13.21 -2.24 1.18
N ASP A 193 -14.28 -1.66 1.72
CA ASP A 193 -14.31 -0.40 2.45
C ASP A 193 -14.07 -0.68 3.95
N GLY A 194 -12.85 -1.15 4.24
CA GLY A 194 -12.58 -2.03 5.37
C GLY A 194 -12.05 -1.38 6.65
N TYR A 195 -11.09 -0.45 6.56
CA TYR A 195 -10.40 0.04 7.77
C TYR A 195 -11.31 0.85 8.69
N VAL A 196 -12.29 1.55 8.13
CA VAL A 196 -13.25 2.35 8.91
C VAL A 196 -14.64 1.74 8.80
N ASN A 197 -15.20 1.70 7.58
CA ASN A 197 -16.60 1.39 7.38
C ASN A 197 -16.95 -0.10 7.55
N SER A 198 -15.96 -0.99 7.52
CA SER A 198 -16.12 -2.45 7.74
C SER A 198 -17.20 -3.07 6.85
N ARG A 199 -17.24 -2.67 5.57
CA ARG A 199 -18.24 -3.12 4.59
C ARG A 199 -17.64 -3.46 3.24
N ILE A 200 -18.41 -4.16 2.41
CA ILE A 200 -18.17 -4.27 0.98
C ILE A 200 -19.14 -3.34 0.25
N ALA A 201 -18.61 -2.52 -0.65
CA ALA A 201 -19.40 -1.70 -1.56
C ALA A 201 -19.45 -2.36 -2.94
N LYS A 202 -20.64 -2.46 -3.54
CA LYS A 202 -20.83 -2.89 -4.92
C LYS A 202 -21.29 -1.69 -5.75
N LEU A 203 -20.61 -1.47 -6.88
CA LEU A 203 -20.93 -0.45 -7.88
C LEU A 203 -21.08 -1.13 -9.25
N ASN A 204 -21.81 -0.51 -10.18
CA ASN A 204 -21.85 -0.99 -11.56
C ASN A 204 -20.55 -0.64 -12.31
N LYS A 205 -20.42 -1.12 -13.56
CA LYS A 205 -19.25 -0.86 -14.41
C LYS A 205 -18.96 0.62 -14.69
N ASP A 206 -19.97 1.48 -14.55
CA ASP A 206 -19.88 2.92 -14.80
C ASP A 206 -19.56 3.70 -13.50
N GLY A 207 -19.48 3.00 -12.36
CA GLY A 207 -19.15 3.57 -11.06
C GLY A 207 -20.36 4.00 -10.24
N ASP A 208 -21.59 3.71 -10.67
CA ASP A 208 -22.78 4.01 -9.88
C ASP A 208 -22.96 3.00 -8.76
N TRP A 209 -23.31 3.49 -7.57
CA TRP A 209 -23.52 2.65 -6.41
C TRP A 209 -24.72 1.71 -6.59
N ILE A 210 -24.53 0.42 -6.29
CA ILE A 210 -25.61 -0.59 -6.32
C ILE A 210 -26.05 -0.88 -4.89
N THR A 211 -25.13 -1.29 -4.02
CA THR A 211 -25.44 -1.69 -2.64
C THR A 211 -24.18 -1.78 -1.78
N SER A 212 -24.34 -1.94 -0.47
CA SER A 212 -23.26 -2.36 0.42
C SER A 212 -23.77 -3.28 1.53
N TRP A 213 -22.87 -4.09 2.07
CA TRP A 213 -23.17 -4.97 3.20
C TRP A 213 -21.96 -5.12 4.13
N GLY A 214 -22.26 -5.39 5.40
CA GLY A 214 -21.27 -5.39 6.47
C GLY A 214 -21.34 -4.12 7.30
N LYS A 215 -20.87 -4.23 8.55
CA LYS A 215 -20.70 -3.14 9.50
C LYS A 215 -19.68 -3.56 10.55
N TYR A 216 -19.15 -2.58 11.26
CA TYR A 216 -18.41 -2.84 12.50
C TYR A 216 -19.33 -3.47 13.56
N GLY A 217 -18.77 -4.34 14.40
CA GLY A 217 -19.49 -5.22 15.34
C GLY A 217 -20.41 -4.50 16.30
#